data_AF-A0A2D4IYK6-F1
#
_entry.id   AF-A0A2D4IYK6-F1
#
_cell.length_a   1.000
_cell.length_b   1.000
_cell.length_c   1.000
_cell.angle_alpha   90.00
_cell.angle_beta   90.00
_cell.angle_gamma   90.00
#
_symmetry.space_group_name_H-M   'P 1'
#
loop_
_entity.id
_entity.type
_entity.pdbx_description
1 polymer ?
#
loop_
_entity_poly.entity_id
_entity_poly.type
_entity_poly.pdbx_seq_one_letter_code
_entity_poly.pdbx_strand_id
1 'polypeptide(L)'
;GLGWEMDRSEFYLRFQNVEEEKGEDLVEVMANILAEALEITIEKMKDGMDETFRVYTRYAMRNKLPREVHIRFTKKIIKTQILQVTRDKTLKYKEKEITVLKQIQR
;
A
#
# COMPACT_ATOMS: atom_id res chain seq x y z
N GLY A 1 -13.89 15.27 18.46
CA GLY A 1 -14.19 14.05 19.24
C GLY A 1 -13.72 12.87 18.44
N LEU A 2 -12.90 12.01 19.06
CA LEU A 2 -12.01 10.96 18.52
C LEU A 2 -12.57 10.00 17.43
N GLY A 3 -13.86 10.04 17.09
CA GLY A 3 -14.48 9.14 16.09
C GLY A 3 -14.09 9.39 14.64
N TRP A 4 -13.83 10.63 14.22
CA TRP A 4 -13.52 10.97 12.82
C TRP A 4 -12.07 10.66 12.40
N GLU A 5 -11.16 10.54 13.38
CA GLU A 5 -9.73 10.28 13.13
C GLU A 5 -9.39 8.79 13.26
N MET A 6 -10.10 8.06 14.14
CA MET A 6 -10.01 6.60 14.22
C MET A 6 -10.47 5.93 12.92
N ASP A 7 -11.46 6.53 12.24
CA ASP A 7 -11.99 6.03 10.97
C ASP A 7 -10.95 6.08 9.84
N ARG A 8 -10.13 7.13 9.75
CA ARG A 8 -9.13 7.25 8.67
C ARG A 8 -8.14 6.10 8.67
N SER A 9 -7.54 5.77 9.81
CA SER A 9 -6.55 4.68 9.91
C SER A 9 -7.15 3.30 9.58
N GLU A 10 -8.47 3.15 9.66
CA GLU A 10 -9.13 1.91 9.25
C GLU A 10 -9.05 1.67 7.74
N PHE A 11 -8.83 2.69 6.92
CA PHE A 11 -8.77 2.55 5.46
C PHE A 11 -7.35 2.55 4.89
N TYR A 12 -6.34 2.90 5.68
CA TYR A 12 -4.96 2.93 5.19
C TYR A 12 -4.19 1.61 5.42
N LEU A 13 -3.37 1.25 4.44
CA LEU A 13 -2.21 0.36 4.59
C LEU A 13 -0.94 1.06 4.14
N ARG A 14 0.18 0.61 4.69
CA ARG A 14 1.52 1.09 4.37
C ARG A 14 2.33 -0.03 3.76
N PHE A 15 3.04 0.28 2.69
CA PHE A 15 3.83 -0.66 1.91
C PHE A 15 5.28 -0.20 1.86
N GLN A 16 6.18 -1.06 2.32
CA GLN A 16 7.62 -0.81 2.34
C GLN A 16 8.32 -1.64 1.26
N ASN A 17 9.54 -1.22 0.89
CA ASN A 17 10.38 -1.87 -0.12
C ASN A 17 9.78 -1.89 -1.54
N VAL A 18 8.79 -1.06 -1.83
CA VAL A 18 8.31 -0.84 -3.20
C VAL A 18 9.38 -0.05 -3.94
N GLU A 19 10.09 -0.72 -4.85
CA GLU A 19 11.13 -0.12 -5.67
C GLU A 19 10.60 1.09 -6.44
N GLU A 20 11.45 2.12 -6.55
CA GLU A 20 11.11 3.40 -7.18
C GLU A 20 11.71 3.49 -8.56
N GLU A 21 10.90 3.81 -9.55
CA GLU A 21 11.37 4.13 -10.89
C GLU A 21 11.01 5.55 -11.30
N LYS A 22 11.91 6.18 -12.06
CA LYS A 22 11.68 7.53 -12.57
C LYS A 22 10.56 7.50 -13.60
N GLY A 23 9.49 8.23 -13.33
CA GLY A 23 8.31 8.30 -14.21
C GLY A 23 7.34 7.14 -14.04
N GLU A 24 7.46 6.37 -12.94
CA GLU A 24 6.47 5.34 -12.61
C GLU A 24 5.07 5.94 -12.39
N ASP A 25 4.05 5.23 -12.83
CA ASP A 25 2.69 5.43 -12.34
C ASP A 25 2.51 4.60 -11.07
N LEU A 26 2.56 5.26 -9.93
CA LEU A 26 2.48 4.61 -8.62
C LEU A 26 1.14 3.87 -8.44
N VAL A 27 0.04 4.41 -8.99
CA VAL A 27 -1.28 3.78 -8.88
C VAL A 27 -1.29 2.50 -9.70
N GLU A 28 -0.76 2.54 -10.93
CA GLU A 28 -0.60 1.37 -11.79
C GLU A 28 0.25 0.28 -11.12
N VAL A 29 1.43 0.64 -10.62
CA VAL A 29 2.35 -0.32 -9.97
C VAL A 29 1.68 -1.00 -8.78
N MET A 30 1.06 -0.24 -7.89
CA MET A 30 0.43 -0.80 -6.70
C MET A 30 -0.83 -1.59 -7.04
N ALA A 31 -1.62 -1.15 -8.03
CA ALA A 31 -2.78 -1.89 -8.49
C ALA A 31 -2.36 -3.24 -9.08
N ASN A 32 -1.29 -3.29 -9.87
CA ASN A 32 -0.78 -4.54 -10.45
C ASN A 32 -0.36 -5.55 -9.38
N ILE A 33 0.44 -5.11 -8.39
CA ILE A 33 0.90 -5.97 -7.28
C ILE A 33 -0.27 -6.51 -6.47
N LEU A 34 -1.24 -5.65 -6.13
CA LEU A 34 -2.37 -6.03 -5.29
C LEU A 34 -3.43 -6.85 -6.05
N ALA A 35 -3.63 -6.56 -7.34
CA ALA A 35 -4.52 -7.31 -8.20
C ALA A 35 -4.03 -8.75 -8.40
N GLU A 36 -2.73 -8.94 -8.61
CA GLU A 36 -2.10 -10.26 -8.69
C GLU A 36 -2.28 -11.03 -7.37
N ALA A 37 -2.03 -10.37 -6.23
CA ALA A 37 -2.16 -10.99 -4.91
C ALA A 37 -3.60 -11.44 -4.59
N LEU A 38 -4.59 -10.64 -5.00
CA LEU A 38 -6.02 -10.91 -4.79
C LEU A 38 -6.66 -11.71 -5.93
N GLU A 39 -5.90 -12.02 -6.99
CA GLU A 39 -6.39 -12.70 -8.19
C GLU A 39 -7.61 -11.99 -8.83
N ILE A 40 -7.56 -10.65 -8.86
CA ILE A 40 -8.59 -9.77 -9.47
C ILE A 40 -8.00 -8.97 -10.64
N THR A 41 -8.84 -8.24 -11.38
CA THR A 41 -8.35 -7.36 -12.44
C THR A 41 -7.78 -6.05 -11.89
N ILE A 42 -6.86 -5.46 -12.64
CA ILE A 42 -6.18 -4.21 -12.28
C ILE A 42 -7.19 -3.07 -12.14
N GLU A 43 -8.19 -3.00 -13.03
CA GLU A 43 -9.23 -1.95 -12.97
C GLU A 43 -10.04 -2.05 -11.68
N LYS A 44 -10.44 -3.25 -11.27
CA LYS A 44 -11.15 -3.45 -10.00
C LYS A 44 -10.30 -3.06 -8.80
N MET A 45 -9.00 -3.30 -8.86
CA MET A 45 -8.08 -2.90 -7.80
C MET A 45 -7.93 -1.38 -7.74
N LYS A 46 -7.82 -0.72 -8.90
CA LYS A 46 -7.80 0.75 -8.99
C LYS A 46 -9.08 1.37 -8.44
N ASP A 47 -10.26 0.84 -8.75
CA ASP A 47 -11.54 1.30 -8.17
C ASP A 47 -11.58 1.14 -6.64
N GLY A 48 -10.81 0.19 -6.11
CA GLY A 48 -10.63 -0.03 -4.68
C GLY A 48 -9.66 0.95 -4.01
N MET A 49 -8.84 1.65 -4.78
CA MET A 49 -7.80 2.56 -4.31
C MET A 49 -8.26 4.01 -4.47
N ASP A 50 -8.35 4.73 -3.36
CA ASP A 50 -8.84 6.10 -3.34
C ASP A 50 -7.68 7.11 -3.41
N GLU A 51 -6.74 7.00 -2.47
CA GLU A 51 -5.53 7.81 -2.44
C GLU A 51 -4.30 6.91 -2.40
N THR A 52 -3.30 7.22 -3.21
CA THR A 52 -2.02 6.50 -3.22
C THR A 52 -0.89 7.52 -3.30
N PHE A 53 0.03 7.49 -2.34
CA PHE A 53 1.15 8.43 -2.30
C PHE A 53 2.39 7.84 -1.62
N ARG A 54 3.57 8.34 -2.01
CA ARG A 54 4.83 8.05 -1.33
C ARG A 54 5.05 9.02 -0.17
N VAL A 55 5.44 8.49 0.98
CA VAL A 55 5.74 9.28 2.17
C VAL A 55 7.21 9.71 2.14
N TYR A 56 7.40 11.03 2.14
CA TYR A 56 8.72 11.63 2.26
C TYR A 56 9.14 11.69 3.73
N THR A 57 10.13 10.87 4.09
CA THR A 57 10.79 10.99 5.40
C THR A 57 12.25 11.39 5.21
N ARG A 58 12.75 12.26 6.11
CA ARG A 58 14.18 12.61 6.14
C ARG A 58 15.08 11.39 6.31
N TYR A 59 14.58 10.37 7.03
CA TYR A 59 15.29 9.12 7.24
C TYR A 59 15.50 8.35 5.92
N ALA A 60 14.45 8.16 5.12
CA ALA A 60 14.56 7.47 3.84
C ALA A 60 15.51 8.18 2.88
N MET A 61 15.42 9.52 2.81
CA MET A 61 16.33 10.32 1.97
C MET A 61 17.79 10.21 2.40
N ARG A 62 18.07 10.27 3.72
CA ARG A 62 19.45 10.19 4.24
C ARG A 62 20.09 8.82 4.00
N ASN A 63 19.30 7.75 4.08
CA ASN A 63 19.79 6.38 3.95
C ASN A 63 19.61 5.80 2.54
N LYS A 64 19.13 6.60 1.56
CA LYS A 64 18.82 6.15 0.19
C LYS A 64 17.89 4.92 0.16
N LEU A 65 16.93 4.88 1.06
CA LEU A 65 15.93 3.81 1.14
C LEU A 65 14.72 4.14 0.25
N PRO A 66 14.06 3.12 -0.33
CA PRO A 66 12.78 3.32 -1.01
C PRO A 66 11.76 3.98 -0.07
N ARG A 67 11.04 4.97 -0.58
CA ARG A 67 9.97 5.66 0.16
C ARG A 67 8.80 4.73 0.31
N GLU A 68 8.24 4.76 1.50
CA GLU A 68 7.06 4.00 1.85
C GLU A 68 5.84 4.50 1.09
N VAL A 69 5.01 3.58 0.59
CA VAL A 69 3.78 3.89 -0.12
C VAL A 69 2.60 3.75 0.82
N HIS A 70 1.76 4.77 0.91
CA HIS A 70 0.52 4.75 1.68
C HIS A 70 -0.65 4.70 0.72
N ILE A 71 -1.57 3.77 0.95
CA ILE A 71 -2.78 3.61 0.14
C ILE A 71 -3.99 3.69 1.05
N ARG A 72 -4.92 4.60 0.74
CA ARG A 72 -6.29 4.59 1.25
C ARG A 72 -7.15 3.71 0.36
N PHE A 73 -7.84 2.75 0.95
CA PHE A 73 -8.83 1.95 0.23
C PHE A 73 -10.23 2.51 0.42
N THR A 74 -11.06 2.42 -0.62
CA THR A 74 -12.47 2.85 -0.58
C THR A 74 -13.31 1.99 0.36
N LYS A 75 -12.96 0.71 0.51
CA LYS A 75 -13.68 -0.26 1.35
C LYS A 75 -12.74 -0.97 2.31
N LYS A 76 -13.16 -1.08 3.58
CA LYS A 76 -12.46 -1.82 4.64
C LYS A 76 -12.29 -3.32 4.32
N ILE A 77 -13.19 -3.88 3.52
CA ILE A 77 -13.14 -5.29 3.09
C ILE A 77 -11.87 -5.55 2.27
N ILE A 78 -11.54 -4.68 1.31
CA ILE A 78 -10.36 -4.81 0.45
C ILE A 78 -9.09 -4.81 1.28
N LYS A 79 -8.95 -3.86 2.21
CA LYS A 79 -7.84 -3.84 3.17
C LYS A 79 -7.72 -5.15 3.95
N THR A 80 -8.84 -5.68 4.44
CA THR A 80 -8.85 -6.89 5.25
C THR A 80 -8.40 -8.11 4.44
N GLN A 81 -8.86 -8.21 3.19
CA GLN A 81 -8.43 -9.25 2.26
C GLN A 81 -6.93 -9.15 1.95
N ILE A 82 -6.41 -7.95 1.68
CA ILE A 82 -4.97 -7.73 1.46
C ILE A 82 -4.18 -8.19 2.69
N LEU A 83 -4.61 -7.82 3.89
CA LEU A 83 -3.94 -8.24 5.12
C LEU A 83 -3.97 -9.75 5.33
N GLN A 84 -5.06 -10.44 4.94
CA GLN A 84 -5.14 -11.90 4.98
C GLN A 84 -4.18 -12.52 3.97
N VAL A 85 -4.22 -12.08 2.71
CA VAL A 85 -3.31 -12.57 1.66
C VAL A 85 -1.85 -12.36 2.04
N THR A 86 -1.50 -11.21 2.61
CA THR A 86 -0.10 -10.92 3.01
C THR A 86 0.39 -11.77 4.19
N ARG A 87 -0.53 -12.40 4.95
CA ARG A 87 -0.16 -13.36 6.00
C ARG A 87 0.14 -14.74 5.41
N ASP A 88 -0.59 -15.11 4.37
CA ASP A 88 -0.50 -16.44 3.76
C ASP A 88 0.54 -16.50 2.62
N LYS A 89 0.71 -15.39 1.90
CA LYS A 89 1.61 -15.22 0.75
C LYS A 89 2.49 -13.99 0.95
N THR A 90 3.79 -14.16 0.73
CA THR A 90 4.72 -13.03 0.68
C THR A 90 4.52 -12.24 -0.60
N LEU A 91 4.23 -10.94 -0.50
CA LEU A 91 4.17 -10.06 -1.67
C LEU A 91 5.59 -9.79 -2.18
N LYS A 92 5.80 -9.95 -3.48
CA LYS A 92 7.09 -9.70 -4.13
C LYS A 92 6.90 -8.75 -5.30
N TYR A 93 7.85 -7.84 -5.46
CA TYR A 93 7.95 -6.96 -6.61
C TYR A 93 9.42 -6.79 -6.99
N LYS A 94 9.75 -7.06 -8.26
CA LYS A 94 11.13 -6.96 -8.79
C LYS A 94 12.17 -7.59 -7.85
N GLU A 95 11.90 -8.83 -7.45
CA GLU A 95 12.76 -9.66 -6.57
C GLU A 95 12.83 -9.21 -5.10
N LYS A 96 12.19 -8.10 -4.72
CA LYS A 96 12.13 -7.62 -3.33
C LYS A 96 10.81 -7.98 -2.67
N GLU A 97 10.88 -8.37 -1.40
CA GLU A 97 9.70 -8.63 -0.59
C GLU A 97 9.09 -7.31 -0.09
N ILE A 98 7.79 -7.14 -0.34
CA ILE A 98 7.01 -5.99 0.10
C ILE A 98 6.46 -6.29 1.49
N THR A 99 6.81 -5.45 2.44
CA THR A 99 6.24 -5.50 3.79
C THR A 99 4.97 -4.65 3.84
N VAL A 100 3.87 -5.25 4.28
CA VAL A 100 2.58 -4.57 4.47
C VAL A 100 2.33 -4.33 5.96
N LEU A 101 2.13 -3.07 6.33
CA LEU A 101 1.89 -2.64 7.70
C LEU A 101 0.55 -1.94 7.84
N LYS A 102 -0.10 -2.13 8.99
CA LYS A 102 -1.25 -1.33 9.38
C LYS A 102 -0.80 0.10 9.70
N GLN A 103 -1.60 1.10 9.34
CA GLN A 103 -1.40 2.44 9.85
C GLN A 103 -1.76 2.47 11.33
N ILE A 104 -0.77 2.73 12.18
CA ILE A 104 -0.95 2.96 13.61
C ILE A 104 -0.92 4.46 13.82
N GLN A 105 -1.92 4.99 14.52
CA GLN A 105 -1.97 6.39 14.89
C GLN A 105 -0.77 6.73 15.79
N ARG A 106 0.02 7.72 15.37
CA ARG A 106 1.01 8.37 16.24
C ARG A 106 0.34 9.47 17.04
#